data_AF-A0A178M242-F1
#
_entry.id   AF-A0A178M242-F1
#
_cell.length_a   1.000
_cell.length_b   1.000
_cell.length_c   1.000
_cell.angle_alpha   90.00
_cell.angle_beta   90.00
_cell.angle_gamma   90.00
#
_symmetry.space_group_name_H-M   'P 1'
#
loop_
_entity.id
_entity.type
_entity.pdbx_description
1 polymer ?
#
loop_
_entity_poly.entity_id
_entity_poly.type
_entity_poly.pdbx_seq_one_letter_code
_entity_poly.pdbx_strand_id
1 'polypeptide(L)'
;MLIFTVGFAGGLVLWLVTPSNGNWADVKAPYWIALFLFVLHRVEEKQFGFFDFLSNVTGASKPSTLSPTVLALVIVSVGAWSLIPPLMKRESPFGTYLAWTFFTSMGITELAHYLVFPWLNDRVFAYVPGMWTVIVLAPVAWWGMKRLALGRR
;
A
#
# COMPACT_ATOMS: atom_id res chain seq x y z
N MET A 1 11.95 -4.12 -6.07
CA MET A 1 10.78 -4.53 -6.88
C MET A 1 9.99 -5.66 -6.23
N LEU A 2 10.65 -6.70 -5.71
CA LEU A 2 9.99 -7.84 -5.03
C LEU A 2 9.08 -7.47 -3.85
N ILE A 3 9.47 -6.51 -3.01
CA ILE A 3 8.63 -6.10 -1.86
C ILE A 3 7.33 -5.45 -2.35
N PHE A 4 7.40 -4.59 -3.37
CA PHE A 4 6.20 -3.95 -3.93
C PHE A 4 5.25 -4.95 -4.59
N THR A 5 5.77 -6.04 -5.18
CA THR A 5 4.92 -7.11 -5.73
C THR A 5 4.14 -7.88 -4.66
N VAL A 6 4.57 -7.87 -3.39
CA VAL A 6 3.82 -8.50 -2.29
C VAL A 6 2.43 -7.89 -2.13
N GLY A 7 2.28 -6.58 -2.33
CA GLY A 7 0.98 -5.91 -2.22
C GLY A 7 -0.01 -6.40 -3.28
N PHE A 8 0.45 -6.52 -4.53
CA PHE A 8 -0.35 -7.00 -5.66
C PHE A 8 -0.64 -8.50 -5.58
N ALA A 9 0.39 -9.32 -5.36
CA ALA A 9 0.22 -10.77 -5.28
C ALA A 9 -0.55 -11.18 -4.02
N GLY A 10 -0.25 -10.55 -2.88
CA GLY A 10 -0.98 -10.75 -1.64
C GLY A 10 -2.44 -10.31 -1.74
N GLY A 11 -2.71 -9.18 -2.40
CA GLY A 11 -4.07 -8.73 -2.70
C GLY A 11 -4.84 -9.73 -3.56
N LEU A 12 -4.20 -10.26 -4.60
CA LEU A 12 -4.76 -11.30 -5.45
C LEU A 12 -5.08 -12.56 -4.63
N VAL A 13 -4.12 -13.06 -3.84
CA VAL A 13 -4.31 -14.25 -3.00
C VAL A 13 -5.45 -14.03 -2.02
N LEU A 14 -5.44 -12.92 -1.27
CA LEU A 14 -6.47 -12.63 -0.27
C LEU A 14 -7.85 -12.50 -0.90
N TRP A 15 -7.97 -11.87 -2.07
CA TRP A 15 -9.23 -11.80 -2.80
C TRP A 15 -9.76 -13.17 -3.23
N LEU A 16 -8.87 -14.09 -3.64
CA LEU A 16 -9.25 -15.43 -4.07
C LEU A 16 -9.65 -16.35 -2.91
N VAL A 17 -9.00 -16.23 -1.74
CA VAL A 17 -9.19 -17.15 -0.61
C VAL A 17 -10.12 -16.61 0.48
N THR A 18 -10.34 -15.29 0.52
CA THR A 18 -11.18 -14.66 1.54
C THR A 18 -12.55 -14.32 0.96
N PRO A 19 -13.65 -14.65 1.66
CA PRO A 19 -14.97 -14.17 1.28
C PRO A 19 -14.96 -12.65 1.08
N SER A 20 -15.58 -12.15 0.02
CA SER A 20 -15.58 -10.72 -0.32
C SER A 20 -17.00 -10.16 -0.29
N ASN A 21 -17.60 -10.16 0.91
CA ASN A 21 -19.00 -9.82 1.12
C ASN A 21 -19.26 -8.30 1.22
N GLY A 22 -18.22 -7.50 1.43
CA GLY A 22 -18.33 -6.06 1.59
C GLY A 22 -18.51 -5.31 0.28
N ASN A 23 -19.40 -4.33 0.27
CA ASN A 23 -19.61 -3.42 -0.86
C ASN A 23 -18.91 -2.08 -0.64
N TRP A 24 -19.00 -1.16 -1.62
CA TRP A 24 -18.39 0.17 -1.51
C TRP A 24 -18.81 0.94 -0.26
N ALA A 25 -20.07 0.84 0.19
CA ALA A 25 -20.55 1.57 1.37
C ALA A 25 -19.90 1.08 2.68
N ASP A 26 -19.41 -0.15 2.71
CA ASP A 26 -18.72 -0.73 3.87
C ASP A 26 -17.28 -0.25 3.97
N VAL A 27 -16.64 -0.06 2.81
CA VAL A 27 -15.21 0.28 2.73
C VAL A 27 -14.94 1.75 2.42
N LYS A 28 -15.96 2.55 2.07
CA LYS A 28 -15.81 3.97 1.72
C LYS A 28 -14.98 4.74 2.76
N ALA A 29 -15.29 4.56 4.04
CA ALA A 29 -14.58 5.25 5.12
C ALA A 29 -13.12 4.79 5.26
N PRO A 30 -12.81 3.49 5.49
CA PRO A 30 -11.42 3.05 5.58
C PRO A 30 -10.64 3.33 4.30
N TYR A 31 -11.27 3.28 3.12
CA TYR A 31 -10.63 3.59 1.85
C TYR A 31 -10.11 5.03 1.81
N TRP A 32 -10.96 6.02 2.06
CA TRP A 32 -10.54 7.43 1.97
C TRP A 32 -9.55 7.80 3.07
N ILE A 33 -9.71 7.24 4.27
CA ILE A 33 -8.76 7.47 5.38
C ILE A 33 -7.41 6.84 5.04
N ALA A 34 -7.38 5.59 4.55
CA ALA A 34 -6.13 4.95 4.14
C ALA A 34 -5.47 5.69 2.97
N LEU A 35 -6.25 6.20 2.00
CA LEU A 35 -5.69 6.95 0.87
C LEU A 35 -5.05 8.25 1.34
N PHE A 36 -5.71 8.97 2.26
CA PHE A 36 -5.14 10.16 2.87
C PHE A 36 -3.86 9.86 3.66
N LEU A 37 -3.88 8.82 4.51
CA LEU A 37 -2.71 8.39 5.27
C LEU A 37 -1.58 7.91 4.37
N PHE A 38 -1.88 7.26 3.25
CA PHE A 38 -0.89 6.89 2.25
C PHE A 38 -0.24 8.12 1.61
N VAL A 39 -1.00 9.17 1.31
CA VAL A 39 -0.42 10.43 0.84
C VAL A 39 0.53 11.02 1.89
N LEU A 40 0.14 11.04 3.17
CA LEU A 40 1.02 11.48 4.26
C LEU A 40 2.27 10.60 4.37
N HIS A 41 2.13 9.29 4.21
CA HIS A 41 3.23 8.34 4.19
C HIS A 41 4.23 8.64 3.06
N ARG A 42 3.73 8.88 1.83
CA ARG A 42 4.57 9.29 0.70
C ARG A 42 5.28 10.63 0.95
N VAL A 43 4.63 11.56 1.66
CA VAL A 43 5.25 12.85 2.05
C VAL A 43 6.36 12.62 3.06
N GLU A 44 6.14 11.81 4.09
CA GLU A 44 7.17 11.43 5.07
C GLU A 44 8.37 10.77 4.37
N GLU A 45 8.14 9.74 3.56
CA GLU A 45 9.19 9.06 2.80
C GLU A 45 10.00 10.06 1.94
N LYS A 46 9.33 11.02 1.31
CA LYS A 46 10.01 12.04 0.51
C LYS A 46 10.84 13.00 1.37
N GLN A 47 10.28 13.49 2.48
CA GLN A 47 10.93 14.47 3.36
C GLN A 47 12.14 13.88 4.10
N PHE A 48 12.06 12.61 4.50
CA PHE A 48 13.12 11.94 5.25
C PHE A 48 14.04 11.08 4.36
N GLY A 49 13.87 11.10 3.04
CA GLY A 49 14.84 10.53 2.10
C GLY A 49 14.78 9.01 1.93
N PHE A 50 13.59 8.42 1.87
CA PHE A 50 13.41 6.97 1.70
C PHE A 50 14.17 6.39 0.49
N PHE A 51 14.14 7.09 -0.65
CA PHE A 51 14.87 6.64 -1.83
C PHE A 51 16.38 6.72 -1.67
N ASP A 52 16.88 7.66 -0.87
CA ASP A 52 18.31 7.76 -0.57
C ASP A 52 18.71 6.60 0.35
N PHE A 53 17.88 6.29 1.34
CA PHE A 53 18.02 5.08 2.15
C PHE A 53 18.06 3.81 1.27
N LEU A 54 17.10 3.61 0.37
CA LEU A 54 17.07 2.46 -0.53
C LEU A 54 18.31 2.39 -1.43
N SER A 55 18.76 3.53 -1.97
CA SER A 55 19.96 3.60 -2.81
C SER A 55 21.20 3.14 -2.05
N ASN A 56 21.32 3.58 -0.79
CA ASN A 56 22.44 3.22 0.08
C ASN A 56 22.46 1.71 0.41
N VAL A 57 21.32 1.13 0.82
CA VAL A 57 21.27 -0.28 1.25
C VAL A 57 21.27 -1.28 0.08
N THR A 58 20.87 -0.86 -1.11
CA THR A 58 20.84 -1.75 -2.30
C THR A 58 22.03 -1.54 -3.23
N GLY A 59 22.80 -0.47 -3.06
CA GLY A 59 23.84 -0.04 -4.01
C GLY A 59 23.30 0.43 -5.37
N ALA A 60 21.98 0.44 -5.56
CA ALA A 60 21.36 0.87 -6.80
C ALA A 60 21.24 2.40 -6.85
N SER A 61 21.44 3.00 -8.03
CA SER A 61 21.25 4.43 -8.24
C SER A 61 19.80 4.83 -8.01
N LYS A 62 19.58 5.94 -7.28
CA LYS A 62 18.25 6.56 -7.15
C LYS A 62 17.66 6.82 -8.54
N PRO A 63 16.48 6.26 -8.86
CA PRO A 63 15.87 6.48 -10.16
C PRO A 63 15.47 7.95 -10.30
N SER A 64 15.66 8.51 -11.50
CA SER A 64 15.14 9.84 -11.84
C SER A 64 13.62 9.88 -11.60
N THR A 65 13.13 10.99 -11.06
CA THR A 65 11.69 11.20 -10.78
C THR A 65 10.83 11.16 -12.03
N LEU A 66 11.42 11.45 -13.20
CA LEU A 66 10.77 11.36 -14.51
C LEU A 66 11.18 10.09 -15.27
N SER A 67 11.84 9.14 -14.62
CA SER A 67 12.15 7.87 -15.27
C SER A 67 10.86 7.12 -15.64
N PRO A 68 10.84 6.41 -16.79
CA PRO A 68 9.68 5.63 -17.21
C PRO A 68 9.19 4.66 -16.13
N THR A 69 10.09 4.06 -15.36
CA THR A 69 9.75 3.14 -14.27
C THR A 69 9.02 3.82 -13.12
N VAL A 70 9.46 5.01 -12.69
CA VAL A 70 8.80 5.77 -11.62
C VAL A 70 7.44 6.27 -12.10
N LEU A 71 7.35 6.78 -13.33
CA LEU A 71 6.09 7.21 -13.93
C LEU A 71 5.11 6.04 -14.06
N ALA A 72 5.56 4.89 -14.55
CA ALA A 72 4.74 3.69 -14.65
C ALA A 72 4.24 3.23 -13.27
N LEU A 73 5.11 3.23 -12.26
CA LEU A 73 4.73 2.87 -10.89
C LEU A 73 3.62 3.80 -10.37
N VAL A 74 3.77 5.11 -10.55
CA VAL A 74 2.77 6.10 -10.12
C VAL A 74 1.47 5.95 -10.91
N ILE A 75 1.53 5.84 -12.23
CA ILE A 75 0.34 5.72 -13.09
C ILE A 75 -0.42 4.44 -12.76
N VAL A 76 0.28 3.30 -12.64
CA VAL A 76 -0.34 2.01 -12.33
C VAL A 76 -0.93 2.03 -10.93
N SER A 77 -0.20 2.53 -9.92
CA SER A 77 -0.71 2.57 -8.55
C SER A 77 -1.84 3.58 -8.38
N VAL A 78 -1.60 4.86 -8.65
CA VAL A 78 -2.60 5.94 -8.51
C VAL A 78 -3.80 5.71 -9.42
N GLY A 79 -3.57 5.24 -10.65
CA GLY A 79 -4.64 4.85 -11.57
C GLY A 79 -5.47 3.71 -10.99
N ALA A 80 -4.84 2.63 -10.51
CA ALA A 80 -5.55 1.52 -9.88
C ALA A 80 -6.36 1.97 -8.64
N TRP A 81 -5.77 2.79 -7.77
CA TRP A 81 -6.48 3.34 -6.60
C TRP A 81 -7.71 4.14 -7.04
N SER A 82 -7.56 5.03 -8.03
CA SER A 82 -8.64 5.89 -8.50
C SER A 82 -9.81 5.11 -9.13
N LEU A 83 -9.55 3.92 -9.66
CA LEU A 83 -10.57 3.04 -10.24
C LEU A 83 -11.38 2.26 -9.20
N ILE A 84 -10.91 2.13 -7.95
CA ILE A 84 -11.60 1.37 -6.91
C ILE A 84 -13.02 1.90 -6.65
N PRO A 85 -13.25 3.20 -6.34
CA PRO A 85 -14.59 3.68 -6.04
C PRO A 85 -15.61 3.45 -7.17
N PRO A 86 -15.35 3.82 -8.44
CA PRO A 86 -16.33 3.61 -9.51
C PRO A 86 -16.56 2.12 -9.82
N LEU A 87 -15.54 1.27 -9.74
CA LEU A 87 -15.69 -0.16 -10.02
C LEU A 87 -16.45 -0.89 -8.90
N MET A 88 -16.14 -0.60 -7.63
CA MET A 88 -16.87 -1.21 -6.51
C MET A 88 -18.33 -0.73 -6.42
N LYS A 89 -18.62 0.52 -6.79
CA LYS A 89 -20.01 1.02 -6.88
C LYS A 89 -20.83 0.30 -7.97
N ARG A 90 -20.17 -0.27 -8.97
CA ARG A 90 -20.76 -1.09 -10.02
C ARG A 90 -20.72 -2.58 -9.70
N GLU A 91 -20.36 -2.93 -8.47
CA GLU A 91 -20.24 -4.32 -8.00
C GLU A 91 -19.30 -5.18 -8.88
N SER A 92 -18.32 -4.53 -9.50
CA SER A 92 -17.36 -5.21 -10.36
C SER A 92 -16.41 -6.06 -9.50
N PRO A 93 -16.24 -7.38 -9.80
CA PRO A 93 -15.26 -8.21 -9.11
C PRO A 93 -13.84 -7.64 -9.17
N PHE A 94 -13.51 -6.98 -10.29
CA PHE A 94 -12.23 -6.32 -10.46
C PHE A 94 -12.05 -5.14 -9.50
N GLY A 95 -13.11 -4.38 -9.20
CA GLY A 95 -13.07 -3.33 -8.18
C GLY A 95 -12.77 -3.86 -6.79
N THR A 96 -13.37 -5.00 -6.44
CA THR A 96 -13.11 -5.70 -5.16
C THR A 96 -11.70 -6.24 -5.07
N TYR A 97 -11.16 -6.83 -6.15
CA TYR A 97 -9.77 -7.22 -6.25
C TYR A 97 -8.81 -6.04 -6.03
N LEU A 98 -9.07 -4.89 -6.69
CA LEU A 98 -8.25 -3.70 -6.52
C LEU A 98 -8.31 -3.17 -5.08
N ALA A 99 -9.48 -3.24 -4.42
CA ALA A 99 -9.63 -2.87 -3.03
C ALA A 99 -8.84 -3.80 -2.08
N TRP A 100 -8.85 -5.11 -2.33
CA TRP A 100 -7.99 -6.05 -1.60
C TRP A 100 -6.52 -5.72 -1.79
N THR A 101 -6.10 -5.47 -3.03
CA THR A 101 -4.73 -5.06 -3.36
C THR A 101 -4.33 -3.77 -2.65
N PHE A 102 -5.25 -2.81 -2.55
CA PHE A 102 -5.02 -1.56 -1.83
C PHE A 102 -4.75 -1.78 -0.37
N PHE A 103 -5.69 -2.40 0.33
CA PHE A 103 -5.54 -2.57 1.75
C PHE A 103 -4.42 -3.56 2.10
N THR A 104 -4.10 -4.52 1.23
CA THR A 104 -2.93 -5.40 1.39
C THR A 104 -1.64 -4.59 1.25
N SER A 105 -1.53 -3.73 0.24
CA SER A 105 -0.34 -2.90 0.06
C SER A 105 -0.10 -2.01 1.28
N MET A 106 -1.13 -1.29 1.73
CA MET A 106 -1.04 -0.39 2.88
C MET A 106 -0.88 -1.11 4.22
N GLY A 107 -1.51 -2.28 4.37
CA GLY A 107 -1.57 -3.02 5.63
C GLY A 107 -0.48 -4.06 5.82
N ILE A 108 0.15 -4.53 4.75
CA ILE A 108 1.13 -5.61 4.80
C ILE A 108 2.45 -5.16 4.19
N THR A 109 2.45 -4.66 2.95
CA THR A 109 3.70 -4.27 2.28
C THR A 109 4.39 -3.13 3.01
N GLU A 110 3.65 -2.11 3.44
CA GLU A 110 4.27 -0.96 4.11
C GLU A 110 4.86 -1.29 5.48
N LEU A 111 4.48 -2.42 6.10
CA LEU A 111 5.15 -2.91 7.32
C LEU A 111 6.62 -3.28 7.08
N ALA A 112 7.06 -3.40 5.84
CA ALA A 112 8.48 -3.58 5.50
C ALA A 112 9.37 -2.50 6.12
N HIS A 113 8.85 -1.29 6.37
CA HIS A 113 9.52 -0.23 7.11
C HIS A 113 9.97 -0.63 8.51
N TYR A 114 9.31 -1.60 9.14
CA TYR A 114 9.69 -2.18 10.42
C TYR A 114 10.32 -3.56 10.29
N LEU A 115 9.75 -4.39 9.41
CA LEU A 115 10.05 -5.83 9.39
C LEU A 115 11.20 -6.20 8.47
N VAL A 116 11.53 -5.36 7.49
CA VAL A 116 12.50 -5.69 6.44
C VAL A 116 13.62 -4.66 6.37
N PHE A 117 13.29 -3.39 6.13
CA PHE A 117 14.28 -2.36 5.85
C PHE A 117 15.29 -2.10 6.98
N PRO A 118 14.92 -2.12 8.27
CA PRO A 118 15.90 -1.94 9.34
C PRO A 118 17.01 -3.01 9.36
N TRP A 119 16.75 -4.19 8.80
CA TRP A 119 17.71 -5.31 8.73
C TRP A 119 18.62 -5.26 7.49
N LEU A 120 18.36 -4.34 6.55
CA LEU A 120 19.21 -4.10 5.38
C LEU A 120 20.31 -3.05 5.66
N ASN A 121 20.30 -2.45 6.84
CA ASN A 121 21.26 -1.45 7.27
C ASN A 121 22.21 -2.07 8.29
N ASP A 122 23.51 -1.77 8.20
CA ASP A 122 24.53 -2.22 9.15
C ASP A 122 24.32 -1.62 10.56
N ARG A 123 23.47 -0.59 10.68
CA ARG A 123 23.08 0.00 11.95
C ARG A 123 21.78 -0.61 12.45
N VAL A 124 21.89 -1.54 13.39
CA VAL A 124 20.76 -2.10 14.13
C VAL A 124 19.99 -0.94 14.80
N PHE A 125 18.68 -0.86 14.55
CA PHE A 125 17.73 0.18 15.03
C PHE A 125 17.75 1.56 14.34
N ALA A 126 18.28 1.69 13.13
CA ALA A 126 18.12 2.92 12.37
C ALA A 126 16.64 3.16 11.99
N TYR A 127 16.18 4.40 12.18
CA TYR A 127 14.89 4.84 11.66
C TYR A 127 14.88 4.77 10.14
N VAL A 128 13.80 4.19 9.57
CA VAL A 128 13.54 4.14 8.14
C VAL A 128 12.38 5.09 7.83
N PRO A 129 12.57 6.06 6.91
CA PRO A 129 11.49 6.96 6.47
C PRO A 129 10.23 6.19 6.09
N GLY A 130 9.08 6.52 6.69
CA GLY A 130 7.82 5.79 6.50
C GLY A 130 7.36 5.03 7.75
N MET A 131 8.25 4.79 8.72
CA MET A 131 7.92 4.10 9.97
C MET A 131 6.81 4.81 10.75
N TRP A 132 6.79 6.14 10.84
CA TRP A 132 5.82 6.82 11.70
C TRP A 132 4.40 6.72 11.17
N THR A 133 4.19 7.04 9.90
CA THR A 133 2.86 7.00 9.30
C THR A 133 2.29 5.59 9.15
N VAL A 134 3.15 4.57 8.99
CA VAL A 134 2.70 3.16 8.89
C VAL A 134 1.98 2.66 10.14
N ILE A 135 2.36 3.17 11.32
CA ILE A 135 1.72 2.79 12.60
C ILE A 135 0.20 3.00 12.54
N VAL A 136 -0.26 4.05 11.86
CA VAL A 136 -1.69 4.37 11.73
C VAL A 136 -2.25 3.85 10.41
N LEU A 137 -1.49 3.93 9.32
CA LEU A 137 -1.92 3.49 7.99
C LEU A 137 -2.28 2.00 7.98
N ALA A 138 -1.42 1.13 8.55
CA ALA A 138 -1.63 -0.31 8.48
C ALA A 138 -2.90 -0.78 9.23
N PRO A 139 -3.17 -0.32 10.47
CA PRO A 139 -4.44 -0.63 11.14
C PRO A 139 -5.68 -0.16 10.39
N VAL A 140 -5.65 1.02 9.75
CA VAL A 140 -6.78 1.49 8.92
C VAL A 140 -6.96 0.60 7.70
N ALA A 141 -5.86 0.14 7.10
CA ALA A 141 -5.93 -0.80 5.99
C ALA A 141 -6.50 -2.16 6.43
N TRP A 142 -6.12 -2.67 7.61
CA TRP A 142 -6.70 -3.89 8.18
C TRP A 142 -8.18 -3.74 8.47
N TRP A 143 -8.61 -2.56 8.93
CA TRP A 143 -10.03 -2.26 9.08
C TRP A 143 -10.76 -2.33 7.72
N GLY A 144 -10.15 -1.79 6.66
CA GLY A 144 -10.63 -1.94 5.28
C GLY A 144 -10.77 -3.41 4.85
N MET A 145 -9.74 -4.24 5.06
CA MET A 145 -9.79 -5.68 4.77
C MET A 145 -10.88 -6.40 5.55
N LYS A 146 -11.03 -6.10 6.84
CA LYS A 146 -12.10 -6.67 7.66
C LYS A 146 -13.49 -6.31 7.12
N ARG A 147 -13.68 -5.06 6.66
CA ARG A 147 -14.93 -4.61 6.04
C ARG A 147 -15.18 -5.30 4.70
N LEU A 148 -14.16 -5.49 3.87
CA LEU A 148 -14.25 -6.28 2.63
C LEU A 148 -14.66 -7.72 2.91
N ALA A 149 -14.06 -8.34 3.93
CA ALA A 149 -14.30 -9.74 4.25
C ALA A 149 -15.71 -10.00 4.76
N LEU A 150 -16.18 -9.15 5.68
CA LEU A 150 -17.39 -9.40 6.46
C LEU A 150 -18.63 -8.66 5.94
N GLY A 151 -18.45 -7.53 5.23
CA GLY A 151 -19.53 -6.58 4.96
C GLY A 151 -20.10 -5.94 6.24
N ARG A 152 -21.15 -5.14 6.11
CA ARG A 152 -22.02 -4.81 7.25
C ARG A 152 -22.90 -6.02 7.57
N ARG A 153 -22.67 -6.64 8.72
CA ARG A 153 -23.74 -7.34 9.45
C ARG A 153 -24.60 -6.30 10.16
#